data_AF-A0A5Q8CS08-F1
#
_entry.id   AF-A0A5Q8CS08-F1
#
_cell.length_a   1.000
_cell.length_b   1.000
_cell.length_c   1.000
_cell.angle_alpha   90.00
_cell.angle_beta   90.00
_cell.angle_gamma   90.00
#
_symmetry.space_group_name_H-M   'P 1'
#
loop_
_entity.id
_entity.type
_entity.pdbx_description
1 polymer ?
#
loop_
_entity_poly.entity_id
_entity_poly.type
_entity_poly.pdbx_seq_one_letter_code
_entity_poly.pdbx_strand_id
1 'polypeptide(L)'
;MLGAADGGTGGRRWHRQRRGPARDAAASGKIRSRCQRSHRCVRAWDAKAAPVLVFIHGGAWTRNTREDASYPAPTFVSRGAAYAAPDFGSVKTLTLRQMVENCRRAVEWTMKNAASFGGDPNRVYVAGHSSGAHLAACVLITDWTERSLPADALKGGLLMSGMYDLYPVMLSSRSSYLHLTEGGRGGIQPDAPSRPDHLPDCRRVSRPGQSGVQAPVRCVR
;
A
#
# COMPACT_ATOMS: atom_id res chain seq x y z
N MET A 1 14.61 -23.80 -66.78
CA MET A 1 13.16 -23.59 -67.01
C MET A 1 12.45 -23.67 -65.66
N LEU A 2 11.42 -22.83 -65.42
CA LEU A 2 10.23 -23.01 -64.55
C LEU A 2 10.42 -23.53 -63.10
N GLY A 3 9.78 -23.04 -62.04
CA GLY A 3 8.74 -22.01 -61.86
C GLY A 3 7.63 -22.48 -60.87
N ALA A 4 7.18 -21.61 -59.95
CA ALA A 4 6.15 -21.81 -58.87
C ALA A 4 6.57 -22.74 -57.69
N ALA A 5 6.39 -22.44 -56.38
CA ALA A 5 5.26 -21.92 -55.57
C ALA A 5 4.17 -22.99 -55.29
N ASP A 6 3.63 -23.24 -54.08
CA ASP A 6 3.84 -22.72 -52.69
C ASP A 6 3.43 -23.88 -51.70
N GLY A 7 3.36 -23.82 -50.35
CA GLY A 7 3.53 -22.74 -49.37
C GLY A 7 3.15 -23.15 -47.92
N GLY A 8 3.63 -22.40 -46.90
CA GLY A 8 3.32 -22.58 -45.46
C GLY A 8 4.22 -23.58 -44.70
N THR A 9 4.71 -23.33 -43.47
CA THR A 9 4.14 -22.58 -42.34
C THR A 9 5.20 -21.79 -41.54
N GLY A 10 4.81 -20.68 -40.93
CA GLY A 10 5.76 -19.69 -40.39
C GLY A 10 6.11 -19.86 -38.90
N GLY A 11 7.40 -20.09 -38.61
CA GLY A 11 7.98 -19.93 -37.26
C GLY A 11 8.56 -18.53 -37.03
N ARG A 12 7.79 -17.61 -36.44
CA ARG A 12 8.29 -16.25 -36.11
C ARG A 12 9.07 -16.22 -34.79
N ARG A 13 10.39 -16.45 -34.90
CA ARG A 13 11.39 -16.21 -33.84
C ARG A 13 11.75 -14.72 -33.80
N TRP A 14 11.41 -14.02 -32.71
CA TRP A 14 11.66 -12.57 -32.58
C TRP A 14 13.16 -12.21 -32.44
N HIS A 15 13.51 -11.04 -32.95
CA HIS A 15 14.89 -10.57 -33.12
C HIS A 15 15.65 -10.35 -31.80
N ARG A 16 16.91 -10.81 -31.77
CA ARG A 16 17.87 -10.54 -30.69
C ARG A 16 18.73 -9.31 -31.05
N GLN A 17 18.30 -8.12 -30.68
CA GLN A 17 19.10 -6.91 -30.90
C GLN A 17 20.24 -6.82 -29.88
N ARG A 18 21.49 -6.77 -30.36
CA ARG A 18 22.68 -6.60 -29.50
C ARG A 18 22.83 -5.13 -29.11
N ARG A 19 23.21 -4.86 -27.85
CA ARG A 19 23.88 -3.60 -27.45
C ARG A 19 25.23 -3.95 -26.83
N GLY A 20 26.25 -3.13 -27.12
CA GLY A 20 27.64 -3.36 -26.74
C GLY A 20 27.95 -3.09 -25.27
N PRO A 21 29.22 -3.27 -24.85
CA PRO A 21 29.62 -3.13 -23.45
C PRO A 21 29.55 -1.67 -22.99
N ALA A 22 28.86 -1.42 -21.88
CA ALA A 22 28.98 -0.17 -21.14
C ALA A 22 30.27 -0.16 -20.34
N ARG A 23 30.98 0.98 -20.37
CA ARG A 23 32.30 1.19 -19.74
C ARG A 23 32.25 1.12 -18.22
N ASP A 24 33.42 0.91 -17.63
CA ASP A 24 33.63 0.80 -16.19
C ASP A 24 33.12 2.01 -15.40
N ALA A 25 32.35 1.71 -14.35
CA ALA A 25 32.10 2.59 -13.22
C ALA A 25 32.21 1.76 -11.94
N ALA A 26 33.39 1.78 -11.33
CA ALA A 26 33.62 1.19 -10.01
C ALA A 26 32.96 2.03 -8.90
N ALA A 27 32.84 1.44 -7.70
CA ALA A 27 32.30 2.06 -6.48
C ALA A 27 30.77 2.32 -6.45
N SER A 28 29.97 1.24 -6.39
CA SER A 28 28.66 1.26 -5.72
C SER A 28 28.38 -0.06 -5.01
N GLY A 29 27.82 -0.01 -3.80
CA GLY A 29 27.57 -1.20 -2.96
C GLY A 29 26.64 -2.20 -3.65
N LYS A 30 27.11 -3.43 -3.85
CA LYS A 30 26.39 -4.45 -4.63
C LYS A 30 25.18 -4.99 -3.89
N ILE A 31 23.99 -4.48 -4.23
CA ILE A 31 22.69 -5.04 -3.85
C ILE A 31 22.61 -6.50 -4.35
N ARG A 32 22.81 -7.47 -3.45
CA ARG A 32 22.72 -8.90 -3.79
C ARG A 32 21.25 -9.36 -3.79
N SER A 33 20.66 -9.47 -4.98
CA SER A 33 19.29 -9.99 -5.15
C SER A 33 19.22 -11.50 -4.94
N ARG A 34 18.75 -11.96 -3.77
CA ARG A 34 18.35 -13.36 -3.55
C ARG A 34 16.88 -13.44 -3.11
N CYS A 35 15.97 -13.22 -4.06
CA CYS A 35 14.54 -13.37 -3.83
C CYS A 35 14.17 -14.86 -3.81
N GLN A 36 14.02 -15.45 -2.63
CA GLN A 36 13.50 -16.81 -2.48
C GLN A 36 11.97 -16.79 -2.30
N ARG A 37 11.29 -17.78 -2.90
CA ARG A 37 9.83 -17.86 -2.98
C ARG A 37 9.24 -18.40 -1.66
N SER A 38 8.86 -17.52 -0.73
CA SER A 38 7.91 -17.86 0.36
C SER A 38 7.42 -16.63 1.15
N HIS A 39 6.25 -16.08 0.80
CA HIS A 39 5.41 -15.15 1.58
C HIS A 39 6.02 -13.88 2.24
N ARG A 40 7.34 -13.66 2.15
CA ARG A 40 8.08 -12.57 2.79
C ARG A 40 9.01 -11.94 1.75
N CYS A 41 8.87 -10.64 1.51
CA CYS A 41 9.80 -9.90 0.66
C CYS A 41 10.64 -9.02 1.58
N VAL A 42 11.67 -9.65 2.16
CA VAL A 42 12.62 -9.02 3.06
C VAL A 42 13.97 -9.14 2.39
N ARG A 43 14.56 -8.00 2.01
CA ARG A 43 15.95 -7.95 1.56
C ARG A 43 16.82 -7.76 2.80
N ALA A 44 18.06 -8.25 2.78
CA ALA A 44 19.03 -7.95 3.81
C ALA A 44 19.70 -6.60 3.51
N TRP A 45 19.84 -5.74 4.52
CA TRP A 45 20.56 -4.48 4.44
C TRP A 45 21.97 -4.59 5.05
N ASP A 46 22.94 -3.96 4.39
CA ASP A 46 24.33 -3.80 4.89
C ASP A 46 24.45 -2.73 5.99
N ALA A 47 23.40 -1.93 6.19
CA ALA A 47 23.32 -0.94 7.26
C ALA A 47 22.94 -1.63 8.57
N LYS A 48 23.83 -1.58 9.58
CA LYS A 48 23.49 -1.98 10.95
C LYS A 48 22.45 -1.00 11.52
N ALA A 49 21.33 -1.53 12.03
CA ALA A 49 20.24 -0.76 12.65
C ALA A 49 19.52 0.24 11.71
N ALA A 50 19.19 -0.21 10.50
CA ALA A 50 18.37 0.55 9.54
C ALA A 50 16.94 0.80 10.08
N PRO A 51 16.37 2.02 9.92
CA PRO A 51 14.94 2.22 10.20
C PRO A 51 14.11 1.37 9.23
N VAL A 52 13.01 0.78 9.71
CA VAL A 52 12.19 -0.16 8.93
C VAL A 52 10.86 0.49 8.54
N LEU A 53 10.53 0.50 7.25
CA LEU A 53 9.22 0.90 6.75
C LEU A 53 8.40 -0.33 6.36
N VAL A 54 7.26 -0.51 7.01
CA VAL A 54 6.21 -1.46 6.60
C VAL A 54 5.23 -0.74 5.68
N PHE A 55 5.18 -1.12 4.40
CA PHE A 55 4.31 -0.48 3.41
C PHE A 55 3.11 -1.36 3.05
N ILE A 56 1.91 -0.86 3.34
CA ILE A 56 0.63 -1.53 3.12
C ILE A 56 0.02 -1.03 1.80
N HIS A 57 -0.10 -1.94 0.83
CA HIS A 57 -0.49 -1.57 -0.54
C HIS A 57 -1.97 -1.19 -0.70
N GLY A 58 -2.23 -0.42 -1.76
CA GLY A 58 -3.58 -0.09 -2.22
C GLY A 58 -4.27 -1.26 -2.93
N GLY A 59 -5.20 -0.95 -3.84
CA GLY A 59 -5.96 -1.96 -4.59
C GLY A 59 -7.44 -2.08 -4.20
N ALA A 60 -8.00 -1.07 -3.53
CA ALA A 60 -9.40 -1.01 -3.10
C ALA A 60 -9.84 -2.27 -2.32
N TRP A 61 -8.93 -2.76 -1.46
CA TRP A 61 -9.02 -3.99 -0.64
C TRP A 61 -9.22 -5.31 -1.41
N THR A 62 -9.33 -5.27 -2.75
CA THR A 62 -9.68 -6.41 -3.62
C THR A 62 -8.54 -6.88 -4.52
N ARG A 63 -7.55 -6.02 -4.77
CA ARG A 63 -6.50 -6.15 -5.77
C ARG A 63 -5.13 -5.85 -5.17
N ASN A 64 -4.11 -6.03 -6.02
CA ASN A 64 -2.68 -5.85 -5.75
C ASN A 64 -2.10 -6.90 -4.79
N THR A 65 -0.78 -7.07 -4.87
CA THR A 65 0.02 -7.87 -3.92
C THR A 65 1.25 -7.07 -3.46
N ARG A 66 2.04 -7.66 -2.57
CA ARG A 66 3.39 -7.18 -2.18
C ARG A 66 4.35 -6.96 -3.37
N GLU A 67 4.15 -7.62 -4.52
CA GLU A 67 4.96 -7.40 -5.73
C GLU A 67 4.67 -6.03 -6.34
N ASP A 68 3.38 -5.65 -6.41
CA ASP A 68 2.93 -4.31 -6.84
C ASP A 68 3.33 -3.23 -5.83
N ALA A 69 3.60 -3.61 -4.58
CA ALA A 69 4.07 -2.72 -3.52
C ALA A 69 5.57 -2.37 -3.61
N SER A 70 6.26 -2.70 -4.71
CA SER A 70 7.70 -2.47 -4.86
C SER A 70 8.09 -1.07 -5.33
N TYR A 71 7.19 -0.31 -5.96
CA TYR A 71 7.51 0.99 -6.58
C TYR A 71 8.06 2.09 -5.65
N PRO A 72 7.66 2.22 -4.35
CA PRO A 72 8.19 3.29 -3.51
C PRO A 72 9.46 2.82 -2.76
N ALA A 73 9.80 1.52 -2.81
CA ALA A 73 10.94 0.97 -2.10
C ALA A 73 12.27 1.67 -2.45
N PRO A 74 12.62 1.97 -3.71
CA PRO A 74 13.89 2.64 -4.04
C PRO A 74 14.10 3.97 -3.30
N THR A 75 13.03 4.72 -3.04
CA THR A 75 13.05 5.99 -2.29
C THR A 75 13.53 5.82 -0.85
N PHE A 76 13.19 4.70 -0.21
CA PHE A 76 13.56 4.39 1.17
C PHE A 76 14.87 3.60 1.24
N VAL A 77 15.04 2.59 0.37
CA VAL A 77 16.25 1.76 0.28
C VAL A 77 17.50 2.61 0.04
N SER A 78 17.44 3.58 -0.89
CA SER A 78 18.56 4.48 -1.22
C SER A 78 18.97 5.41 -0.08
N ARG A 79 18.09 5.61 0.91
CA ARG A 79 18.33 6.41 2.12
C ARG A 79 18.70 5.54 3.34
N GLY A 80 19.02 4.27 3.12
CA GLY A 80 19.46 3.34 4.18
C GLY A 80 18.33 2.78 5.04
N ALA A 81 17.07 2.94 4.65
CA ALA A 81 15.93 2.33 5.35
C ALA A 81 15.64 0.92 4.82
N ALA A 82 15.35 -0.01 5.74
CA ALA A 82 14.79 -1.32 5.41
C ALA A 82 13.33 -1.16 4.97
N TYR A 83 12.90 -1.97 4.01
CA TYR A 83 11.58 -1.90 3.39
C TYR A 83 10.91 -3.27 3.39
N ALA A 84 9.74 -3.36 4.01
CA ALA A 84 8.92 -4.56 4.10
C ALA A 84 7.54 -4.30 3.51
N ALA A 85 7.13 -5.11 2.53
CA ALA A 85 5.77 -5.10 1.99
C ALA A 85 5.09 -6.45 2.28
N PRO A 86 4.11 -6.50 3.20
CA PRO A 86 3.36 -7.72 3.48
C PRO A 86 2.16 -7.88 2.54
N ASP A 87 1.81 -9.13 2.25
CA ASP A 87 0.46 -9.48 1.81
C ASP A 87 -0.43 -9.63 3.05
N PHE A 88 -1.66 -9.11 2.99
CA PHE A 88 -2.66 -9.17 4.07
C PHE A 88 -4.00 -9.79 3.64
N GLY A 89 -4.07 -10.29 2.41
CA GLY A 89 -5.27 -10.92 1.82
C GLY A 89 -6.17 -9.93 1.06
N SER A 90 -7.40 -10.34 0.78
CA SER A 90 -8.35 -9.61 -0.07
C SER A 90 -9.77 -9.77 0.47
N VAL A 91 -10.63 -8.75 0.31
CA VAL A 91 -12.03 -8.82 0.77
C VAL A 91 -12.89 -9.86 0.04
N LYS A 92 -12.35 -10.48 -1.01
CA LYS A 92 -12.96 -11.66 -1.65
C LYS A 92 -12.99 -12.90 -0.75
N THR A 93 -12.11 -12.96 0.25
CA THR A 93 -11.96 -14.12 1.15
C THR A 93 -11.87 -13.75 2.64
N LEU A 94 -11.68 -12.47 2.96
CA LEU A 94 -11.51 -11.97 4.33
C LEU A 94 -12.43 -10.77 4.60
N THR A 95 -12.78 -10.55 5.86
CA THR A 95 -13.35 -9.26 6.30
C THR A 95 -12.26 -8.20 6.42
N LEU A 96 -12.64 -6.91 6.37
CA LEU A 96 -11.70 -5.80 6.64
C LEU A 96 -11.03 -5.94 8.01
N ARG A 97 -11.73 -6.44 9.04
CA ARG A 97 -11.17 -6.71 10.38
C ARG A 97 -10.05 -7.75 10.33
N GLN A 98 -10.23 -8.84 9.60
CA GLN A 98 -9.18 -9.86 9.40
C GLN A 98 -7.99 -9.31 8.60
N MET A 99 -8.22 -8.42 7.63
CA MET A 99 -7.14 -7.75 6.89
C MET A 99 -6.33 -6.79 7.79
N VAL A 100 -6.99 -6.01 8.66
CA VAL A 100 -6.32 -5.19 9.68
C VAL A 100 -5.49 -6.07 10.61
N GLU A 101 -6.02 -7.21 11.07
CA GLU A 101 -5.27 -8.12 11.94
C GLU A 101 -4.07 -8.77 11.24
N ASN A 102 -4.20 -9.12 9.95
CA ASN A 102 -3.05 -9.56 9.16
C ASN A 102 -1.97 -8.45 9.03
N CYS A 103 -2.37 -7.19 8.89
CA CYS A 103 -1.43 -6.06 8.88
C CYS A 103 -0.74 -5.88 10.25
N ARG A 104 -1.48 -6.01 11.36
CA ARG A 104 -0.91 -5.96 12.73
C ARG A 104 0.12 -7.06 12.93
N ARG A 105 -0.23 -8.32 12.62
CA ARG A 105 0.68 -9.47 12.68
C ARG A 105 1.91 -9.31 11.80
N ALA A 106 1.79 -8.64 10.66
CA ALA A 106 2.93 -8.33 9.80
C ALA A 106 3.88 -7.29 10.43
N VAL A 107 3.34 -6.27 11.12
CA VAL A 107 4.13 -5.30 11.88
C VAL A 107 4.81 -5.97 13.08
N GLU A 108 4.09 -6.78 13.86
CA GLU A 108 4.69 -7.58 14.95
C GLU A 108 5.85 -8.44 14.46
N TRP A 109 5.63 -9.18 13.36
CA TRP A 109 6.65 -10.03 12.78
C TRP A 109 7.85 -9.20 12.32
N THR A 110 7.61 -8.03 11.73
CA THR A 110 8.66 -7.10 11.31
C THR A 110 9.51 -6.64 12.50
N MET A 111 8.90 -6.23 13.62
CA MET A 111 9.62 -5.85 14.84
C MET A 111 10.40 -7.03 15.42
N LYS A 112 9.75 -8.18 15.63
CA LYS A 112 10.35 -9.40 16.20
C LYS A 112 11.50 -9.97 15.35
N ASN A 113 11.56 -9.65 14.06
CA ASN A 113 12.58 -10.15 13.13
C ASN A 113 13.50 -9.06 12.55
N ALA A 114 13.37 -7.79 12.97
CA ALA A 114 14.06 -6.64 12.34
C ALA A 114 15.57 -6.86 12.19
N ALA A 115 16.22 -7.29 13.28
CA ALA A 115 17.66 -7.54 13.32
C ALA A 115 18.13 -8.60 12.30
N SER A 116 17.28 -9.57 11.94
CA SER A 116 17.63 -10.65 10.99
C SER A 116 17.87 -10.15 9.56
N PHE A 117 17.44 -8.93 9.24
CA PHE A 117 17.60 -8.31 7.93
C PHE A 117 18.30 -6.93 7.97
N GLY A 118 18.95 -6.59 9.09
CA GLY A 118 19.65 -5.31 9.30
C GLY A 118 18.76 -4.17 9.82
N GLY A 119 17.46 -4.42 10.03
CA GLY A 119 16.53 -3.46 10.60
C GLY A 119 16.70 -3.27 12.12
N ASP A 120 16.36 -2.09 12.61
CA ASP A 120 16.24 -1.79 14.04
C ASP A 120 14.79 -1.98 14.51
N PRO A 121 14.52 -2.89 15.47
CA PRO A 121 13.16 -3.13 15.98
C PRO A 121 12.56 -1.91 16.69
N ASN A 122 13.39 -0.95 17.13
CA ASN A 122 12.96 0.28 17.79
C ASN A 122 12.71 1.44 16.82
N ARG A 123 12.89 1.23 15.50
CA ARG A 123 12.73 2.28 14.47
C ARG A 123 11.82 1.81 13.34
N VAL A 124 10.67 1.26 13.72
CA VAL A 124 9.65 0.77 12.77
C VAL A 124 8.60 1.85 12.51
N TYR A 125 8.28 2.04 11.24
CA TYR A 125 7.31 2.99 10.72
C TYR A 125 6.32 2.26 9.81
N VAL A 126 5.09 2.76 9.69
CA VAL A 126 4.09 2.20 8.76
C VAL A 126 3.69 3.23 7.71
N ALA A 127 3.62 2.82 6.46
CA ALA A 127 3.04 3.62 5.38
C ALA A 127 1.94 2.84 4.68
N GLY A 128 1.00 3.55 4.06
CA GLY A 128 0.01 2.93 3.21
C GLY A 128 -0.50 3.87 2.12
N HIS A 129 -1.05 3.30 1.05
CA HIS A 129 -1.63 4.05 -0.06
C HIS A 129 -3.08 3.62 -0.35
N SER A 130 -3.99 4.59 -0.49
CA SER A 130 -5.41 4.37 -0.79
C SER A 130 -6.07 3.44 0.24
N SER A 131 -6.62 2.28 -0.18
CA SER A 131 -7.12 1.26 0.75
C SER A 131 -6.07 0.72 1.73
N GLY A 132 -4.78 0.79 1.38
CA GLY A 132 -3.69 0.46 2.28
C GLY A 132 -3.42 1.55 3.32
N ALA A 133 -3.70 2.82 3.00
CA ALA A 133 -3.63 3.92 3.98
C ALA A 133 -4.75 3.81 5.02
N HIS A 134 -5.94 3.33 4.63
CA HIS A 134 -6.99 2.96 5.59
C HIS A 134 -6.50 1.88 6.58
N LEU A 135 -5.95 0.77 6.07
CA LEU A 135 -5.43 -0.31 6.92
C LEU A 135 -4.26 0.16 7.79
N ALA A 136 -3.35 0.99 7.24
CA ALA A 136 -2.26 1.60 7.99
C ALA A 136 -2.74 2.54 9.12
N ALA A 137 -3.85 3.25 8.92
CA ALA A 137 -4.47 4.06 9.97
C ALA A 137 -4.97 3.18 11.13
N CYS A 138 -5.69 2.09 10.83
CA CYS A 138 -6.12 1.11 11.85
C CYS A 138 -4.95 0.46 12.59
N VAL A 139 -3.81 0.26 11.91
CA VAL A 139 -2.56 -0.24 12.50
C VAL A 139 -1.90 0.81 13.40
N LEU A 140 -1.91 2.09 13.02
CA LEU A 140 -1.36 3.17 13.85
C LEU A 140 -2.10 3.34 15.18
N ILE A 141 -3.44 3.28 15.17
CA ILE A 141 -4.28 3.42 16.38
C ILE A 141 -4.45 2.11 17.18
N THR A 142 -3.66 1.08 16.88
CA THR A 142 -3.71 -0.18 17.63
C THR A 142 -3.00 0.00 18.97
N ASP A 143 -3.62 -0.44 20.07
CA ASP A 143 -2.90 -0.59 21.33
C ASP A 143 -1.89 -1.74 21.17
N TRP A 144 -0.61 -1.38 21.13
CA TRP A 144 0.48 -2.34 20.98
C TRP A 144 0.83 -3.04 22.30
N THR A 145 0.36 -2.53 23.45
CA THR A 145 0.59 -3.14 24.77
C THR A 145 -0.19 -4.45 24.94
N GLU A 146 -1.45 -4.48 24.47
CA GLU A 146 -2.25 -5.72 24.33
C GLU A 146 -1.54 -6.79 23.48
N ARG A 147 -0.62 -6.34 22.61
CA ARG A 147 0.13 -7.16 21.66
C ARG A 147 1.55 -7.49 22.13
N SER A 148 1.84 -7.25 23.42
CA SER A 148 3.15 -7.46 24.05
C SER A 148 4.29 -6.69 23.38
N LEU A 149 3.99 -5.49 22.90
CA LEU A 149 4.94 -4.54 22.31
C LEU A 149 4.85 -3.20 23.07
N PRO A 150 5.88 -2.33 22.98
CA PRO A 150 5.82 -1.00 23.61
C PRO A 150 4.64 -0.18 23.08
N ALA A 151 4.06 0.69 23.91
CA ALA A 151 3.00 1.60 23.46
C ALA A 151 3.43 2.48 22.27
N ASP A 152 4.71 2.83 22.21
CA ASP A 152 5.35 3.59 21.14
C ASP A 152 6.03 2.70 20.07
N ALA A 153 5.59 1.45 19.90
CA ALA A 153 6.23 0.48 18.99
C ALA A 153 6.42 1.02 17.57
N LEU A 154 5.42 1.73 17.03
CA LEU A 154 5.52 2.47 15.78
C LEU A 154 5.99 3.91 16.04
N LYS A 155 7.10 4.32 15.43
CA LYS A 155 7.67 5.67 15.57
C LYS A 155 7.03 6.72 14.65
N GLY A 156 5.98 6.34 13.92
CA GLY A 156 5.18 7.21 13.07
C GLY A 156 4.64 6.49 11.84
N GLY A 157 3.86 7.22 11.02
CA GLY A 157 3.39 6.67 9.76
C GLY A 157 2.95 7.68 8.72
N LEU A 158 2.78 7.19 7.49
CA LEU A 158 2.48 7.98 6.28
C LEU A 158 1.23 7.42 5.58
N LEU A 159 0.13 8.17 5.61
CA LEU A 159 -1.18 7.73 5.13
C LEU A 159 -1.53 8.45 3.82
N MET A 160 -1.19 7.84 2.68
CA MET A 160 -1.30 8.46 1.36
C MET A 160 -2.69 8.24 0.73
N SER A 161 -3.45 9.31 0.53
CA SER A 161 -4.74 9.28 -0.19
C SER A 161 -5.76 8.27 0.37
N GLY A 162 -5.78 8.08 1.68
CA GLY A 162 -6.63 7.11 2.37
C GLY A 162 -8.10 7.52 2.51
N MET A 163 -8.93 6.54 2.82
CA MET A 163 -10.34 6.70 3.21
C MET A 163 -10.44 6.24 4.66
N TYR A 164 -10.84 7.10 5.59
CA TYR A 164 -10.88 6.77 7.03
C TYR A 164 -12.33 6.64 7.53
N ASP A 165 -13.22 7.50 7.02
CA ASP A 165 -14.66 7.29 7.06
C ASP A 165 -15.10 6.33 5.95
N LEU A 166 -15.66 5.18 6.32
CA LEU A 166 -16.18 4.17 5.39
C LEU A 166 -17.67 4.40 5.00
N TYR A 167 -18.38 5.35 5.59
CA TYR A 167 -19.79 5.60 5.23
C TYR A 167 -19.97 6.03 3.76
N PRO A 168 -19.19 6.97 3.18
CA PRO A 168 -19.21 7.25 1.74
C PRO A 168 -18.79 6.05 0.88
N VAL A 169 -17.95 5.15 1.44
CA VAL A 169 -17.53 3.93 0.75
C VAL A 169 -18.70 2.94 0.63
N MET A 170 -19.53 2.82 1.68
CA MET A 170 -20.78 2.04 1.69
C MET A 170 -21.83 2.53 0.68
N LEU A 171 -21.85 3.84 0.39
CA LEU A 171 -22.75 4.44 -0.60
C LEU A 171 -22.21 4.38 -2.04
N SER A 172 -20.96 3.91 -2.22
CA SER A 172 -20.32 3.80 -3.54
C SER A 172 -20.46 2.39 -4.13
N SER A 173 -20.04 2.22 -5.40
CA SER A 173 -19.95 0.91 -6.06
C SER A 173 -19.16 -0.15 -5.27
N ARG A 174 -18.31 0.27 -4.31
CA ARG A 174 -17.53 -0.61 -3.44
C ARG A 174 -18.36 -1.39 -2.41
N SER A 175 -19.60 -0.94 -2.15
CA SER A 175 -20.56 -1.65 -1.29
C SER A 175 -20.80 -3.10 -1.76
N SER A 176 -20.79 -3.31 -3.09
CA SER A 176 -21.00 -4.59 -3.76
C SER A 176 -20.06 -5.73 -3.35
N TYR A 177 -18.89 -5.41 -2.76
CA TYR A 177 -17.88 -6.39 -2.36
C TYR A 177 -17.35 -6.19 -0.94
N LEU A 178 -17.68 -5.07 -0.27
CA LEU A 178 -17.27 -4.82 1.12
C LEU A 178 -18.29 -5.32 2.14
N HIS A 179 -19.57 -5.47 1.74
CA HIS A 179 -20.67 -6.00 2.57
C HIS A 179 -20.73 -5.39 3.99
N LEU A 180 -20.42 -4.10 4.09
CA LEU A 180 -20.38 -3.37 5.35
C LEU A 180 -21.80 -3.13 5.87
N THR A 181 -22.07 -3.58 7.09
CA THR A 181 -23.28 -3.21 7.85
C THR A 181 -22.94 -2.04 8.79
N GLU A 182 -23.96 -1.32 9.28
CA GLU A 182 -23.75 -0.18 10.18
C GLU A 182 -23.02 -0.55 11.47
N GLY A 183 -23.37 -1.69 12.08
CA GLY A 183 -22.67 -2.25 13.24
C GLY A 183 -21.27 -2.79 12.91
N GLY A 184 -21.01 -3.14 11.64
CA GLY A 184 -19.70 -3.61 11.17
C GLY A 184 -18.61 -2.54 11.11
N ARG A 185 -18.97 -1.24 11.25
CA ARG A 185 -18.03 -0.11 11.20
C ARG A 185 -17.12 -0.02 12.43
N GLY A 186 -17.60 -0.45 13.61
CA GLY A 186 -16.88 -0.31 14.88
C GLY A 186 -15.54 -1.04 14.90
N GLY A 187 -14.45 -0.29 15.11
CA GLY A 187 -13.08 -0.84 15.15
C GLY A 187 -12.46 -1.20 13.79
N ILE A 188 -13.07 -0.78 12.67
CA ILE A 188 -12.42 -0.73 11.35
C ILE A 188 -12.42 0.67 10.73
N GLN A 189 -13.00 1.66 11.39
CA GLN A 189 -12.75 3.08 11.12
C GLN A 189 -11.79 3.58 12.21
N PRO A 190 -10.78 4.42 11.89
CA PRO A 190 -10.15 5.25 12.90
C PRO A 190 -11.18 6.21 13.49
N ASP A 191 -11.05 6.60 14.75
CA ASP A 191 -12.04 7.43 15.46
C ASP A 191 -12.36 8.72 14.69
N ALA A 192 -13.47 8.68 13.95
CA ALA A 192 -14.05 9.84 13.31
C ALA A 192 -14.96 10.52 14.33
N PRO A 193 -14.95 11.86 14.43
CA PRO A 193 -15.96 12.56 15.22
C PRO A 193 -17.35 12.15 14.73
N SER A 194 -18.28 11.96 15.65
CA SER A 194 -19.67 11.60 15.33
C SER A 194 -20.21 12.57 14.28
N ARG A 195 -20.64 12.03 13.14
CA ARG A 195 -21.19 12.84 12.06
C ARG A 195 -22.48 13.48 12.60
N PRO A 196 -22.71 14.81 12.43
CA PRO A 196 -24.03 15.35 12.65
C PRO A 196 -25.03 14.63 11.73
N ASP A 197 -26.24 14.35 12.23
CA ASP A 197 -27.27 13.54 11.55
C ASP A 197 -27.74 14.13 10.21
N HIS A 198 -27.32 15.35 9.90
CA HIS A 198 -27.56 16.01 8.63
C HIS A 198 -26.23 16.37 7.97
N LEU A 199 -25.92 15.67 6.88
CA LEU A 199 -24.93 16.14 5.92
C LEU A 199 -25.48 17.44 5.31
N PRO A 200 -24.77 18.58 5.38
CA PRO A 200 -25.25 19.82 4.77
C PRO A 200 -25.40 19.63 3.26
N ASP A 201 -26.56 20.02 2.72
CA ASP A 201 -26.85 19.94 1.29
C ASP A 201 -25.74 20.63 0.48
N CYS A 202 -25.05 19.86 -0.36
CA CYS A 202 -23.97 20.36 -1.21
C CYS A 202 -24.39 21.51 -2.14
N ARG A 203 -25.71 21.74 -2.33
CA ARG A 203 -26.25 22.91 -3.06
C ARG A 203 -26.17 24.22 -2.28
N ARG A 204 -25.85 24.21 -0.97
CA ARG A 204 -25.89 25.37 -0.07
C ARG A 204 -24.59 25.66 0.67
N VAL A 205 -23.43 25.31 0.11
CA VAL A 205 -22.14 25.86 0.55
C VAL A 205 -22.00 27.30 0.05
N SER A 206 -22.79 28.20 0.63
CA SER A 206 -22.61 29.65 0.50
C SER A 206 -21.35 30.03 1.27
N ARG A 207 -20.30 30.50 0.57
CA ARG A 207 -19.14 31.09 1.24
C ARG A 207 -19.59 32.33 2.04
N PRO A 208 -19.23 32.47 3.32
CA PRO A 208 -19.41 33.74 4.02
C PRO A 208 -18.57 34.82 3.33
N GLY A 209 -19.18 35.94 2.96
CA GLY A 209 -18.44 37.15 2.59
C GLY A 209 -18.09 37.38 1.11
N GLN A 210 -18.77 36.76 0.14
CA GLN A 210 -18.68 37.21 -1.27
C GLN A 210 -20.06 37.57 -1.84
N SER A 211 -20.34 38.87 -1.87
CA SER A 211 -21.42 39.47 -2.66
C SER A 211 -20.99 39.61 -4.12
N GLY A 212 -21.84 39.12 -5.04
CA GLY A 212 -21.75 39.43 -6.47
C GLY A 212 -21.22 38.30 -7.38
N VAL A 213 -21.89 38.17 -8.52
CA VAL A 213 -21.54 37.35 -9.70
C VAL A 213 -21.60 35.83 -9.51
N GLN A 214 -22.78 35.26 -9.78
CA GLN A 214 -22.93 33.83 -10.06
C GLN A 214 -22.36 33.49 -11.45
N ALA A 215 -21.49 32.48 -11.53
CA ALA A 215 -21.17 31.77 -12.76
C ALA A 215 -21.49 30.27 -12.58
N PRO A 216 -22.25 29.63 -13.49
CA PRO A 216 -22.71 28.26 -13.28
C PRO A 216 -21.61 27.24 -13.58
N VAL A 217 -21.08 26.60 -12.52
CA VAL A 217 -20.20 25.43 -12.66
C VAL A 217 -21.05 24.22 -13.04
N ARG A 218 -21.04 23.85 -14.33
CA ARG A 218 -21.66 22.59 -14.80
C ARG A 218 -20.77 21.40 -14.41
N CYS A 219 -21.22 20.57 -13.47
CA CYS A 219 -20.75 19.19 -13.41
C CYS A 219 -21.29 18.42 -14.62
N VAL A 220 -20.38 17.85 -15.42
CA VAL A 220 -20.72 16.88 -16.47
C VAL A 220 -21.04 15.54 -15.81
N ARG A 221 -22.07 14.85 -16.32
CA ARG A 221 -22.57 13.56 -15.83
C ARG A 221 -21.69 12.39 -16.24
#